data_AF-A0A5C6U2U1-F1
#
_entry.id   AF-A0A5C6U2U1-F1
#
_cell.length_a   1.000
_cell.length_b   1.000
_cell.length_c   1.000
_cell.angle_alpha   90.00
_cell.angle_beta   90.00
_cell.angle_gamma   90.00
#
_symmetry.space_group_name_H-M   'P 1'
#
loop_
_entity.id
_entity.type
_entity.pdbx_description
1 polymer ?
#
loop_
_entity_poly.entity_id
_entity_poly.type
_entity_poly.pdbx_seq_one_letter_code
_entity_poly.pdbx_strand_id
1 'polypeptide(L)' 'MIDHLMAAPEPSAPPAVRLIEVKGEVPSTRPWVRYEYVDEKLETMSSGQKIMVRLGRDHERRLKGWLAGFRQAIAKPR' A
#
# COMPACT_ATOMS: atom_id res chain seq x y z
N MET A 1 6.06 9.50 -7.93
CA MET A 1 4.85 8.72 -7.58
C MET A 1 4.96 7.26 -8.04
N ILE A 2 5.14 6.97 -9.34
CA ILE A 2 5.32 5.58 -9.84
C ILE A 2 6.50 4.88 -9.16
N ASP A 3 7.61 5.60 -8.96
CA ASP A 3 8.81 5.02 -8.34
C ASP A 3 8.57 4.59 -6.88
N HIS A 4 7.67 5.27 -6.14
CA HIS A 4 7.28 4.84 -4.80
C HIS A 4 6.51 3.52 -4.82
N LEU A 5 5.60 3.33 -5.79
CA LEU A 5 4.87 2.07 -5.95
C LEU A 5 5.81 0.93 -6.34
N MET A 6 6.78 1.21 -7.21
CA MET A 6 7.79 0.23 -7.63
C MET A 6 8.73 -0.17 -6.48
N ALA A 7 9.04 0.75 -5.57
CA ALA A 7 9.89 0.53 -4.40
C ALA A 7 9.18 -0.15 -3.21
N ALA A 8 7.92 -0.57 -3.35
CA ALA A 8 7.25 -1.34 -2.30
C ALA A 8 7.94 -2.72 -2.09
N PRO A 9 8.04 -3.24 -0.87
CA PRO A 9 8.52 -4.60 -0.66
C PRO A 9 7.49 -5.63 -1.12
N GLU A 10 7.97 -6.79 -1.61
CA GLU A 10 7.10 -7.92 -1.94
C GLU A 10 6.62 -8.59 -0.64
N PRO A 11 5.30 -8.68 -0.38
CA PRO A 11 4.79 -9.28 0.84
C PRO A 11 4.94 -10.81 0.79
N SER A 12 5.58 -11.39 1.80
CA SER A 12 5.69 -12.85 1.96
C SER A 12 4.40 -13.50 2.48
N ALA A 13 3.61 -12.74 3.23
CA ALA A 13 2.32 -13.14 3.79
C ALA A 13 1.38 -11.91 3.88
N PRO A 14 0.07 -12.11 4.06
CA PRO A 14 -0.84 -11.02 4.35
C PRO A 14 -0.37 -10.24 5.59
N PRO A 15 -0.21 -8.90 5.49
CA PRO A 15 0.27 -8.10 6.61
C PRO A 15 -0.75 -8.09 7.75
N ALA A 16 -0.27 -8.23 8.99
CA ALA A 16 -1.11 -8.12 10.17
C ALA A 16 -1.59 -6.66 10.34
N VAL A 17 -2.89 -6.49 10.60
CA VAL A 17 -3.51 -5.18 10.83
C VAL A 17 -4.23 -5.15 12.17
N ARG A 18 -4.26 -3.97 12.79
CA ARG A 18 -5.05 -3.70 13.99
C ARG A 18 -6.00 -2.54 13.76
N LEU A 19 -7.20 -2.63 14.32
CA LEU A 19 -8.15 -1.54 14.31
C LEU A 19 -7.74 -0.54 15.40
N ILE A 20 -7.53 0.73 15.03
CA ILE A 20 -7.31 1.77 16.03
C ILE A 20 -8.63 2.08 16.74
N GLU A 21 -8.62 1.97 18.07
CA GLU A 21 -9.70 2.47 18.91
C GLU A 21 -9.62 3.98 19.06
N VAL A 22 -10.71 4.68 18.73
CA VAL A 22 -10.85 6.11 18.99
C VAL A 22 -11.71 6.28 20.24
N LYS A 23 -11.09 6.65 21.35
CA LYS A 23 -11.79 6.98 22.61
C LYS A 23 -12.25 8.44 22.61
N GLY A 24 -13.06 8.82 21.62
CA GLY A 24 -13.63 10.16 21.49
C GLY A 24 -15.14 10.15 21.75
N GLU A 25 -15.70 11.29 22.16
CA GLU A 25 -17.15 11.45 22.39
C GLU A 25 -17.97 11.30 21.09
N VAL A 26 -17.34 11.50 19.92
CA VAL A 26 -17.96 11.31 18.62
C VAL A 26 -17.83 9.84 18.17
N PRO A 27 -18.94 9.12 17.94
CA PRO A 27 -18.90 7.73 17.48
C PRO A 27 -18.18 7.60 16.13
N SER A 28 -17.35 6.56 16.00
CA SER A 28 -16.71 6.22 14.72
C SER A 28 -17.76 5.63 13.78
N THR A 29 -18.22 6.43 12.82
CA THR A 29 -19.24 6.01 11.83
C THR A 29 -18.70 5.00 10.80
N ARG A 30 -17.37 4.87 10.69
CA ARG A 30 -16.69 3.95 9.76
C ARG A 30 -15.42 3.40 10.42
N PRO A 31 -15.53 2.48 11.39
CA PRO A 31 -14.35 1.93 12.06
C PRO A 31 -13.42 1.21 11.08
N TRP A 32 -13.95 0.52 10.07
CA TRP A 32 -13.18 -0.29 9.10
C TRP A 32 -12.19 0.49 8.21
N VAL A 33 -12.17 1.83 8.24
CA VAL A 33 -11.14 2.59 7.51
C VAL A 33 -9.90 2.89 8.36
N ARG A 34 -9.91 2.54 9.65
CA ARG A 34 -8.87 2.90 10.62
C ARG A 34 -7.93 1.74 10.95
N TYR A 35 -7.66 0.88 9.97
CA TYR A 35 -6.69 -0.20 10.13
C TYR A 35 -5.26 0.32 9.90
N GLU A 36 -4.40 0.06 10.88
CA GLU A 36 -2.95 0.23 10.78
C GLU A 36 -2.26 -1.11 10.64
N TYR A 37 -1.09 -1.12 10.02
CA TYR A 37 -0.18 -2.24 10.12
C TYR A 37 0.37 -2.37 11.53
N VAL A 38 0.48 -3.61 11.98
CA VAL A 38 1.16 -3.91 13.26
C VAL A 38 2.67 -3.70 13.14
N ASP A 39 3.24 -3.94 11.96
CA ASP A 39 4.65 -3.68 11.67
C ASP A 39 4.88 -2.19 11.39
N GLU A 40 5.62 -1.52 12.28
CA GLU A 40 5.96 -0.09 12.18
C GLU A 40 6.71 0.25 10.88
N LYS A 41 7.51 -0.68 10.34
CA LYS A 41 8.21 -0.46 9.06
C LYS A 41 7.22 -0.37 7.92
N LEU A 42 6.15 -1.18 7.94
CA LEU A 42 5.07 -1.10 6.95
C LEU A 42 4.20 0.14 7.20
N GLU A 43 3.95 0.49 8.46
CA GLU A 43 3.11 1.64 8.81
C GLU A 43 3.77 3.00 8.53
N THR A 44 5.10 3.07 8.47
CA THR A 44 5.82 4.31 8.11
C THR A 44 6.01 4.48 6.59
N MET A 45 5.65 3.48 5.79
CA MET A 45 5.74 3.57 4.32
C MET A 45 4.79 4.61 3.73
N SER A 46 5.13 5.07 2.53
CA SER A 46 4.21 5.91 1.76
C SER A 46 2.88 5.19 1.50
N SER A 47 1.78 5.94 1.40
CA SER A 47 0.45 5.37 1.16
C SER A 47 0.40 4.46 -0.07
N GLY A 48 1.16 4.80 -1.12
CA GLY A 48 1.29 3.97 -2.32
C GLY A 48 1.92 2.61 -2.02
N GLN A 49 3.05 2.59 -1.29
CA GLN A 49 3.69 1.34 -0.88
C GLN A 49 2.78 0.50 0.03
N LYS A 50 2.06 1.14 0.96
CA LYS A 50 1.08 0.44 1.81
C LYS A 50 0.03 -0.26 0.97
N ILE A 51 -0.52 0.40 -0.06
CA ILE A 51 -1.49 -0.20 -0.98
C ILE A 51 -0.89 -1.41 -1.70
N MET A 52 0.34 -1.30 -2.21
CA MET A 52 1.03 -2.42 -2.88
C MET A 52 1.12 -3.65 -1.97
N VAL A 53 1.46 -3.46 -0.69
CA VAL A 53 1.52 -4.54 0.29
C VAL A 53 0.14 -5.15 0.55
N ARG A 54 -0.95 -4.36 0.58
CA ARG A 54 -2.33 -4.86 0.75
C ARG A 54 -2.84 -5.71 -0.41
N LEU A 55 -2.33 -5.49 -1.62
CA LEU A 55 -2.75 -6.26 -2.80
C LEU A 55 -2.37 -7.74 -2.71
N GLY A 56 -1.34 -8.06 -1.92
CA GLY A 56 -0.74 -9.38 -1.86
C GLY A 56 0.23 -9.65 -3.02
N ARG A 57 1.06 -10.67 -2.85
CA ARG A 57 2.22 -10.98 -3.71
C ARG A 57 1.89 -11.03 -5.21
N ASP A 58 0.89 -11.80 -5.59
CA ASP A 58 0.60 -12.04 -7.01
C ASP A 58 0.12 -10.78 -7.74
N HIS A 59 -0.79 -10.04 -7.10
CA HIS A 59 -1.30 -8.78 -7.65
C HIS A 59 -0.24 -7.70 -7.66
N GLU A 60 0.58 -7.61 -6.62
CA GLU A 60 1.68 -6.66 -6.50
C GLU A 60 2.70 -6.86 -7.63
N ARG A 61 3.11 -8.10 -7.91
CA ARG A 61 3.99 -8.44 -9.04
C ARG A 61 3.39 -8.07 -10.39
N ARG A 62 2.11 -8.40 -10.61
CA ARG A 62 1.42 -8.06 -11.87
C ARG A 62 1.35 -6.55 -12.07
N LEU A 63 1.03 -5.80 -11.01
CA LEU A 63 0.91 -4.35 -11.07
C LEU A 63 2.28 -3.69 -11.30
N LYS A 64 3.35 -4.15 -10.65
CA LYS A 64 4.71 -3.68 -10.91
C LYS A 64 5.14 -3.91 -12.36
N GLY A 65 4.82 -5.07 -12.93
CA GLY A 65 5.08 -5.35 -14.34
C GLY A 65 4.38 -4.36 -15.27
N TRP A 66 3.10 -4.07 -15.01
CA TRP A 66 2.36 -3.05 -15.76
C TRP A 66 2.93 -1.64 -15.57
N LEU A 67 3.25 -1.25 -14.33
CA LEU A 67 3.83 0.06 -14.00
C LEU A 67 5.17 0.29 -14.70
N ALA A 68 6.00 -0.75 -14.82
CA ALA A 68 7.26 -0.67 -15.56
C ALA A 68 7.02 -0.36 -17.05
N GLY A 69 6.08 -1.07 -17.69
CA GLY A 69 5.70 -0.79 -19.08
C GLY A 69 5.11 0.61 -19.25
N PHE A 70 4.22 1.02 -18.34
CA PHE A 70 3.63 2.35 -18.33
C PHE A 70 4.70 3.45 -18.19
N ARG A 71 5.66 3.27 -17.27
CA ARG A 71 6.76 4.20 -17.05
C ARG A 71 7.61 4.41 -18.30
N GLN A 72 7.87 3.35 -19.06
CA GLN A 72 8.60 3.42 -20.33
C GLN A 72 7.80 4.15 -21.41
N ALA A 73 6.49 3.89 -21.50
CA ALA A 73 5.63 4.53 -22.50
C ALA A 73 5.58 6.05 -22.32
N ILE A 74 5.52 6.54 -21.08
CA ILE A 74 5.48 7.97 -20.79
C ILE A 74 6.86 8.66 -20.77
N ALA A 75 7.94 7.87 -20.69
CA ALA A 75 9.31 8.40 -20.67
C ALA A 75 9.88 8.69 -22.06
N LYS A 76 9.29 8.12 -23.12
CA LYS A 76 9.73 8.38 -24.49
C LYS A 76 9.45 9.85 -24.84
N PRO A 77 10.47 10.64 -25.21
CA PRO A 77 10.24 11.95 -25.80
C PRO A 77 9.46 11.75 -27.10
N ARG A 78 8.53 12.67 -27.35
CA ARG A 78 7.69 12.66 -28.55
C ARG A 78 8.49 13.03 -29.80
#